data_AF-A0A2N4YVA6-F1
#
_entry.id   AF-A0A2N4YVA6-F1
#
_cell.length_a   1.000
_cell.length_b   1.000
_cell.length_c   1.000
_cell.angle_alpha   90.00
_cell.angle_beta   90.00
_cell.angle_gamma   90.00
#
_symmetry.space_group_name_H-M   'P 1'
#
loop_
_entity.id
_entity.type
_entity.pdbx_description
1 polymer ?
#
loop_
_entity_poly.entity_id
_entity_poly.type
_entity_poly.pdbx_seq_one_letter_code
_entity_poly.pdbx_strand_id
1 'polypeptide(L)'
;MKTITPTPPAHCTFDPEDWLRLARCWHPVARACDITGAPVKATLLDEQLVIYRIKGQVVVARDVCPHRGVPLTLGFHEEEGIVCPYHGLRFGEDGRCNRIPSSPGQPIPAKLHLTSFAVEERYGLIWTCLACDPDNPPPLPTIPHWDDAGFQHINCPAFEVKGFAGRQVEGFLDVAHFAWIHTDTFADPDNQQVPDYTPRETPFGFVADYWSSVGNYPASSDFRAPEGFQWLRHFEMHLPFTATLTIHFPADARLVIMNAASPVSSRVTRM
;
A
#
# COMPACT_ATOMS: atom_id res chain seq x y z
N MET A 1 17.19 -11.82 23.08
CA MET A 1 17.21 -12.16 21.63
C MET A 1 18.17 -11.21 20.95
N LYS A 2 19.05 -11.67 20.04
CA LYS A 2 19.82 -10.74 19.21
C LYS A 2 18.82 -10.06 18.28
N THR A 3 18.58 -8.77 18.46
CA THR A 3 17.88 -7.94 17.48
C THR A 3 18.70 -7.98 16.20
N ILE A 4 18.25 -8.77 15.23
CA ILE A 4 18.84 -8.78 13.89
C ILE A 4 18.39 -7.47 13.26
N THR A 5 19.32 -6.55 13.04
CA THR A 5 19.02 -5.32 12.29
C THR A 5 18.57 -5.72 10.89
N PRO A 6 17.39 -5.28 10.43
CA PRO A 6 16.92 -5.53 9.08
C PRO A 6 17.94 -4.98 8.08
N THR A 7 18.30 -5.80 7.09
CA THR A 7 19.23 -5.42 6.03
C THR A 7 18.50 -5.31 4.70
N PRO A 8 18.85 -4.33 3.84
CA PRO A 8 18.33 -4.26 2.49
C PRO A 8 18.62 -5.54 1.69
N PRO A 9 17.80 -5.85 0.67
CA PRO A 9 18.08 -6.96 -0.25
C PRO A 9 19.35 -6.70 -1.07
N ALA A 10 19.96 -7.77 -1.62
CA ALA A 10 21.27 -7.70 -2.30
C ALA A 10 21.31 -6.77 -3.52
N HIS A 11 20.16 -6.49 -4.14
CA HIS A 11 20.02 -5.61 -5.30
C HIS A 11 19.12 -4.40 -4.99
N CYS A 12 19.16 -3.94 -3.74
CA CYS A 12 18.43 -2.75 -3.30
C CYS A 12 18.84 -1.52 -4.11
N THR A 13 17.85 -0.79 -4.61
CA THR A 13 18.01 0.42 -5.41
C THR A 13 17.93 1.70 -4.57
N PHE A 14 17.72 1.57 -3.26
CA PHE A 14 17.69 2.66 -2.29
C PHE A 14 19.03 2.78 -1.58
N ASP A 15 19.32 3.97 -1.06
CA ASP A 15 20.35 4.11 -0.03
C ASP A 15 19.99 3.22 1.18
N PRO A 16 20.93 2.52 1.82
CA PRO A 16 20.65 1.64 2.95
C PRO A 16 19.93 2.30 4.12
N GLU A 17 20.22 3.57 4.41
CA GLU A 17 19.56 4.30 5.50
C GLU A 17 18.12 4.65 5.15
N ASP A 18 17.88 5.12 3.92
CA ASP A 18 16.53 5.40 3.42
C ASP A 18 15.70 4.13 3.34
N TRP A 19 16.29 3.02 2.87
CA TRP A 19 15.63 1.72 2.88
C TRP A 19 15.19 1.33 4.29
N LEU A 20 16.06 1.48 5.29
CA LEU A 20 15.73 1.11 6.67
C LEU A 20 14.60 1.97 7.24
N ARG A 21 14.58 3.27 6.93
CA ARG A 21 13.48 4.17 7.34
C ARG A 21 12.16 3.74 6.70
N LEU A 22 12.17 3.47 5.39
CA LEU A 22 10.99 3.06 4.64
C LEU A 22 10.50 1.65 5.02
N ALA A 23 11.41 0.72 5.29
CA ALA A 23 11.09 -0.66 5.68
C ALA A 23 10.36 -0.74 7.03
N ARG A 24 10.49 0.29 7.87
CA ARG A 24 9.79 0.46 9.15
C ARG A 24 8.42 1.10 9.01
N CYS A 25 7.92 1.32 7.80
CA CYS A 25 6.60 1.89 7.54
C CYS A 25 5.70 0.84 6.90
N TRP A 26 4.38 1.02 7.05
CA TRP A 26 3.38 0.20 6.37
C TRP A 26 3.24 0.65 4.90
N HIS A 27 3.29 -0.31 3.98
CA HIS A 27 3.03 -0.08 2.56
C HIS A 27 2.03 -1.11 2.03
N PRO A 28 1.06 -0.72 1.18
CA PRO A 28 0.15 -1.68 0.57
C PRO A 28 0.88 -2.46 -0.53
N VAL A 29 0.72 -3.78 -0.57
CA VAL A 29 1.43 -4.65 -1.54
C VAL A 29 0.48 -5.41 -2.47
N ALA A 30 -0.79 -5.53 -2.10
CA ALA A 30 -1.83 -6.16 -2.90
C ALA A 30 -3.21 -5.68 -2.46
N ARG A 31 -4.22 -5.92 -3.30
CA ARG A 31 -5.63 -5.82 -2.87
C ARG A 31 -6.01 -7.12 -2.16
N ALA A 32 -6.82 -7.02 -1.12
CA ALA A 32 -7.26 -8.18 -0.35
C ALA A 32 -8.00 -9.21 -1.23
N CYS A 33 -8.78 -8.72 -2.20
CA CYS A 33 -9.53 -9.55 -3.15
C CYS A 33 -8.65 -10.28 -4.18
N ASP A 34 -7.39 -9.88 -4.36
CA ASP A 34 -6.45 -10.58 -5.26
C ASP A 34 -5.85 -11.82 -4.57
N ILE A 35 -5.87 -11.90 -3.23
CA ILE A 35 -5.30 -13.02 -2.47
C ILE A 35 -6.32 -14.16 -2.41
N THR A 36 -6.33 -14.94 -3.47
CA THR A 36 -7.24 -16.07 -3.66
C THR A 36 -6.51 -17.41 -3.49
N GLY A 37 -6.71 -18.37 -4.39
CA GLY A 37 -6.17 -19.73 -4.29
C GLY A 37 -4.76 -19.90 -4.84
N ALA A 38 -4.16 -18.91 -5.49
CA ALA A 38 -2.76 -18.99 -5.95
C ALA A 38 -1.88 -18.05 -5.10
N PRO A 39 -0.61 -18.41 -4.84
CA PRO A 39 0.32 -17.48 -4.21
C PRO A 39 0.51 -16.26 -5.10
N VAL A 40 0.39 -15.07 -4.51
CA VAL A 40 0.52 -13.79 -5.20
C VAL A 40 1.93 -13.27 -5.03
N LYS A 41 2.53 -12.82 -6.13
CA LYS A 41 3.83 -12.15 -6.13
C LYS A 41 3.65 -10.65 -5.92
N ALA A 42 4.47 -10.08 -5.04
CA ALA A 42 4.62 -8.63 -4.91
C ALA A 42 6.10 -8.27 -4.76
N THR A 43 6.41 -6.98 -4.88
CA THR A 43 7.73 -6.43 -4.60
C THR A 43 7.56 -5.14 -3.80
N LEU A 44 8.32 -4.99 -2.72
CA LEU A 44 8.33 -3.80 -1.88
C LEU A 44 9.76 -3.47 -1.51
N LEU A 45 10.21 -2.24 -1.79
CA LEU A 45 11.58 -1.78 -1.50
C LEU A 45 12.64 -2.76 -2.02
N ASP A 46 12.46 -3.23 -3.26
CA ASP A 46 13.26 -4.27 -3.94
C ASP A 46 13.25 -5.68 -3.28
N GLU A 47 12.49 -5.88 -2.20
CA GLU A 47 12.28 -7.20 -1.59
C GLU A 47 11.21 -7.97 -2.37
N GLN A 48 11.54 -9.20 -2.78
CA GLN A 48 10.60 -10.07 -3.46
C GLN A 48 9.70 -10.78 -2.45
N LEU A 49 8.39 -10.63 -2.60
CA LEU A 49 7.39 -11.12 -1.65
C LEU A 49 6.50 -12.20 -2.26
N VAL A 50 6.15 -13.17 -1.43
CA VAL A 50 5.04 -14.10 -1.64
C VAL A 50 3.93 -13.78 -0.65
N ILE A 51 2.69 -13.72 -1.14
CA ILE A 51 1.49 -13.47 -0.35
C ILE A 51 0.53 -14.62 -0.56
N TYR A 52 -0.01 -15.18 0.52
CA TYR A 52 -1.02 -16.23 0.46
C TYR A 52 -1.96 -16.16 1.65
N ARG A 53 -3.13 -16.78 1.52
CA ARG A 53 -4.14 -16.81 2.58
C ARG A 53 -4.40 -18.24 3.02
N ILE A 54 -4.22 -18.49 4.31
CA ILE A 54 -4.46 -19.78 4.95
C ILE A 54 -5.37 -19.60 6.16
N LYS A 55 -6.46 -20.37 6.22
CA LYS A 55 -7.46 -20.30 7.31
C LYS A 55 -7.94 -18.87 7.63
N GLY A 56 -8.10 -18.05 6.59
CA GLY A 56 -8.50 -16.65 6.71
C GLY A 56 -7.36 -15.67 7.00
N GLN A 57 -6.21 -16.13 7.47
CA GLN A 57 -5.04 -15.28 7.75
C GLN A 57 -4.19 -15.10 6.49
N VAL A 58 -3.76 -13.86 6.24
CA VAL A 58 -2.78 -13.56 5.20
C VAL A 58 -1.38 -13.74 5.76
N VAL A 59 -0.49 -14.34 4.97
CA VAL A 59 0.94 -14.39 5.25
C VAL A 59 1.65 -13.65 4.12
N VAL A 60 2.51 -12.70 4.51
CA VAL A 60 3.47 -12.05 3.61
C VAL A 60 4.86 -12.51 4.02
N ALA A 61 5.63 -13.05 3.09
CA ALA A 61 6.98 -13.52 3.37
C ALA A 61 7.91 -13.23 2.20
N ARG A 62 9.22 -13.28 2.45
CA ARG A 62 10.22 -13.28 1.39
C ARG A 62 9.97 -14.46 0.45
N ASP A 63 9.99 -14.22 -0.86
CA ASP A 63 9.71 -15.20 -1.92
C ASP A 63 10.89 -16.16 -2.16
N VAL A 64 11.33 -16.83 -1.10
CA VAL A 64 12.52 -17.69 -1.10
C VAL A 64 12.27 -18.88 -0.16
N CYS A 65 12.23 -20.09 -0.72
CA CYS A 65 12.15 -21.30 0.08
C CYS A 65 13.43 -21.51 0.91
N PRO A 66 13.37 -21.63 2.25
CA PRO A 66 14.55 -21.77 3.11
C PRO A 66 15.32 -23.09 2.92
N HIS A 67 14.79 -24.03 2.11
CA HIS A 67 15.48 -25.27 1.77
C HIS A 67 16.58 -25.04 0.73
N ARG A 68 16.24 -24.46 -0.43
CA ARG A 68 17.16 -24.33 -1.59
C ARG A 68 17.00 -23.03 -2.39
N GLY A 69 16.31 -22.03 -1.84
CA GLY A 69 16.24 -20.69 -2.42
C GLY A 69 15.27 -20.51 -3.59
N VAL A 70 14.44 -21.50 -3.89
CA VAL A 70 13.47 -21.42 -5.00
C VAL A 70 12.29 -20.50 -4.63
N PRO A 71 11.85 -19.62 -5.54
CA PRO A 71 10.65 -18.80 -5.33
C PRO A 71 9.41 -19.64 -5.07
N LEU A 72 8.65 -19.27 -4.04
CA LEU A 72 7.41 -19.93 -3.65
C LEU A 72 6.22 -19.46 -4.49
N THR A 73 6.32 -18.28 -5.11
CA THR A 73 5.33 -17.80 -6.11
C THR A 73 5.25 -18.68 -7.35
N LEU A 74 6.28 -19.49 -7.62
CA LEU A 74 6.26 -20.52 -8.67
C LEU A 74 5.59 -21.84 -8.23
N GLY A 75 5.18 -21.91 -6.96
CA GLY A 75 4.48 -23.04 -6.37
C GLY A 75 2.97 -22.97 -6.57
N PHE A 76 2.25 -23.63 -5.68
CA PHE A 76 0.79 -23.64 -5.66
C PHE A 76 0.28 -23.68 -4.22
N HIS A 77 -0.99 -23.33 -4.02
CA HIS A 77 -1.63 -23.38 -2.70
C HIS A 77 -2.36 -24.72 -2.51
N GLU A 78 -2.25 -25.28 -1.31
CA GLU A 78 -3.08 -26.36 -0.80
C GLU A 78 -3.86 -25.86 0.43
N GLU A 79 -4.82 -26.65 0.92
CA GLU A 79 -5.62 -26.32 2.11
C GLU A 79 -4.77 -25.89 3.32
N GLU A 80 -3.64 -26.55 3.52
CA GLU A 80 -2.73 -26.31 4.64
C GLU A 80 -1.52 -25.42 4.27
N GLY A 81 -1.59 -24.69 3.16
CA GLY A 81 -0.64 -23.62 2.82
C GLY A 81 0.06 -23.79 1.48
N ILE A 82 1.12 -23.01 1.26
CA ILE A 82 1.82 -22.95 -0.02
C ILE A 82 2.84 -24.07 -0.16
N VAL A 83 2.89 -24.70 -1.33
CA VAL A 83 3.79 -25.80 -1.66
C VAL A 83 4.90 -25.29 -2.57
N CYS A 84 6.14 -25.42 -2.11
CA CYS A 84 7.33 -25.13 -2.89
C CYS A 84 7.40 -26.05 -4.11
N PRO A 85 7.61 -25.52 -5.33
CA PRO A 85 7.57 -26.31 -6.55
C PRO A 85 8.76 -27.27 -6.70
N TYR A 86 9.82 -27.09 -5.89
CA TYR A 86 11.04 -27.88 -6.05
C TYR A 86 10.95 -29.26 -5.38
N HIS A 87 10.70 -29.29 -4.07
CA HIS A 87 10.69 -30.52 -3.27
C HIS A 87 9.37 -30.73 -2.51
N GLY A 88 8.35 -29.92 -2.80
CA GLY A 88 7.02 -30.06 -2.21
C GLY A 88 6.91 -29.70 -0.72
N LEU A 89 7.92 -29.03 -0.16
CA LEU A 89 7.81 -28.48 1.20
C LEU A 89 6.61 -27.54 1.28
N ARG A 90 5.78 -27.71 2.29
CA ARG A 90 4.57 -26.90 2.47
C ARG A 90 4.72 -25.98 3.68
N PHE A 91 4.36 -24.72 3.49
CA PHE A 91 4.44 -23.67 4.51
C PHE A 91 3.04 -23.15 4.80
N GLY A 92 2.62 -23.25 6.06
CA GLY A 92 1.29 -22.86 6.53
C GLY A 92 1.30 -21.54 7.30
N GLU A 93 0.46 -21.47 8.35
CA GLU A 93 0.35 -20.31 9.24
C GLU A 93 1.72 -19.84 9.75
N ASP A 94 1.87 -18.52 9.90
CA ASP A 94 3.12 -17.83 10.24
C ASP A 94 4.30 -18.12 9.30
N GLY A 95 4.10 -18.82 8.18
CA GLY A 95 5.18 -19.29 7.30
C GLY A 95 5.88 -20.56 7.78
N ARG A 96 5.36 -21.27 8.78
CA ARG A 96 6.01 -22.48 9.33
C ARG A 96 5.89 -23.65 8.35
N CYS A 97 6.98 -24.36 8.11
CA CYS A 97 6.91 -25.62 7.36
C CYS A 97 6.09 -26.63 8.16
N ASN A 98 5.07 -27.21 7.53
CA ASN A 98 4.20 -28.24 8.12
C ASN A 98 4.27 -29.58 7.37
N ARG A 99 4.99 -29.65 6.25
CA ARG A 99 5.17 -30.89 5.48
C ARG A 99 6.54 -30.93 4.81
N ILE A 100 7.26 -32.03 5.00
CA ILE A 100 8.46 -32.39 4.23
C ILE A 100 8.18 -33.75 3.56
N PRO A 101 7.85 -33.77 2.26
CA PRO A 101 7.46 -35.02 1.59
C PRO A 101 8.52 -36.12 1.64
N SER A 102 9.81 -35.76 1.61
CA SER A 102 10.91 -36.73 1.68
C SER A 102 11.12 -37.36 3.06
N SER A 103 10.51 -36.80 4.11
CA SER A 103 10.73 -37.23 5.51
C SER A 103 9.45 -37.12 6.36
N PRO A 104 8.34 -37.78 5.99
CA PRO A 104 7.01 -37.53 6.55
C PRO A 104 6.82 -37.90 8.03
N GLY A 105 7.78 -38.60 8.64
CA GLY A 105 7.75 -38.98 10.07
C GLY A 105 8.84 -38.32 10.91
N GLN A 106 9.64 -37.43 10.34
CA GLN A 106 10.70 -36.74 11.08
C GLN A 106 10.21 -35.39 11.61
N PRO A 107 10.70 -34.96 12.80
CA PRO A 107 10.47 -33.62 13.27
C PRO A 107 10.95 -32.58 12.24
N ILE A 108 10.08 -31.62 11.92
CA ILE A 108 10.42 -30.54 10.99
C ILE A 108 11.44 -29.61 11.68
N PRO A 109 12.62 -29.39 11.08
CA PRO A 109 13.59 -28.46 11.63
C PRO A 109 13.03 -27.05 11.76
N ALA A 110 13.23 -26.39 12.91
CA ALA A 110 12.76 -25.02 13.16
C ALA A 110 13.27 -23.99 12.13
N LYS A 111 14.41 -24.25 11.49
CA LYS A 111 14.97 -23.41 10.41
C LYS A 111 14.17 -23.44 9.10
N LEU A 112 13.26 -24.41 8.92
CA LEU A 112 12.34 -24.43 7.79
C LEU A 112 11.12 -23.57 8.11
N HIS A 113 11.38 -22.28 8.25
CA HIS A 113 10.41 -21.25 8.56
C HIS A 113 10.66 -20.10 7.58
N LEU A 114 9.61 -19.62 6.93
CA LEU A 114 9.75 -18.48 6.03
C LEU A 114 10.16 -17.23 6.81
N THR A 115 10.91 -16.34 6.16
CA THR A 115 11.08 -14.98 6.67
C THR A 115 9.80 -14.21 6.39
N SER A 116 8.86 -14.30 7.32
CA SER A 116 7.57 -13.59 7.26
C SER A 116 7.71 -12.14 7.73
N PHE A 117 6.88 -11.26 7.19
CA PHE A 117 6.81 -9.84 7.53
C PHE A 117 5.49 -9.53 8.25
N ALA A 118 5.46 -8.42 8.99
CA ALA A 118 4.22 -7.97 9.61
C ALA A 118 3.17 -7.67 8.53
N VAL A 119 1.92 -8.02 8.81
CA VAL A 119 0.81 -7.90 7.85
C VAL A 119 -0.42 -7.34 8.51
N GLU A 120 -1.10 -6.42 7.83
CA GLU A 120 -2.39 -5.88 8.22
C GLU A 120 -3.31 -5.90 7.00
N GLU A 121 -4.53 -6.43 7.16
CA GLU A 121 -5.57 -6.39 6.13
C GLU A 121 -6.58 -5.30 6.50
N ARG A 122 -6.51 -4.16 5.82
CA ARG A 122 -7.37 -3.00 6.10
C ARG A 122 -7.61 -2.18 4.84
N TYR A 123 -8.79 -1.58 4.77
CA TYR A 123 -9.24 -0.75 3.63
C TYR A 123 -9.28 -1.51 2.30
N GLY A 124 -9.50 -2.82 2.32
CA GLY A 124 -9.49 -3.68 1.15
C GLY A 124 -8.08 -3.95 0.58
N LEU A 125 -7.03 -3.61 1.32
CA LEU A 125 -5.63 -3.75 0.94
C LEU A 125 -4.88 -4.66 1.93
N ILE A 126 -3.82 -5.31 1.43
CA ILE A 126 -2.83 -6.01 2.24
C ILE A 126 -1.65 -5.07 2.44
N TRP A 127 -1.43 -4.67 3.69
CA TRP A 127 -0.31 -3.84 4.11
C TRP A 127 0.78 -4.71 4.71
N THR A 128 2.04 -4.36 4.46
CA THR A 128 3.17 -5.02 5.10
C THR A 128 4.23 -4.02 5.55
N CYS A 129 4.95 -4.39 6.60
CA CYS A 129 6.09 -3.64 7.15
C CYS A 129 7.27 -4.61 7.26
N LEU A 130 8.33 -4.36 6.47
CA LEU A 130 9.47 -5.28 6.32
C LEU A 130 10.37 -5.32 7.56
N ALA A 131 10.31 -4.26 8.39
CA ALA A 131 11.12 -4.04 9.56
C ALA A 131 10.28 -3.56 10.76
N CYS A 132 9.09 -4.14 10.93
CA CYS A 132 8.19 -3.79 12.03
C CYS A 132 8.83 -4.10 13.39
N ASP A 133 8.79 -3.13 14.31
CA ASP A 133 9.07 -3.35 15.72
C ASP A 133 7.78 -3.87 16.39
N PRO A 134 7.74 -5.11 16.90
CA PRO A 134 6.54 -5.64 17.55
C PRO A 134 6.19 -4.93 18.86
N ASP A 135 7.17 -4.35 19.54
CA ASP A 135 6.97 -3.66 20.82
C ASP A 135 6.48 -2.22 20.61
N ASN A 136 6.73 -1.66 19.42
CA ASN A 136 6.31 -0.31 19.03
C ASN A 136 6.02 -0.22 17.52
N PRO A 137 4.92 -0.86 17.04
CA PRO A 137 4.60 -0.87 15.62
C PRO A 137 4.26 0.54 15.12
N PRO A 138 4.68 0.92 13.90
CA PRO A 138 4.28 2.19 13.31
C PRO A 138 2.75 2.22 13.13
N PRO A 139 2.10 3.39 13.24
CA PRO A 139 0.67 3.49 12.99
C PRO A 139 0.36 3.20 11.51
N LEU A 140 -0.73 2.47 11.26
CA LEU A 140 -1.26 2.29 9.92
C LEU A 140 -1.89 3.61 9.45
N PRO A 141 -1.63 4.10 8.21
CA PRO A 141 -2.35 5.24 7.66
C PRO A 141 -3.86 5.01 7.68
N THR A 142 -4.65 6.04 8.01
CA THR A 142 -6.11 5.92 8.09
C THR A 142 -6.78 6.55 6.89
N ILE A 143 -7.96 6.03 6.53
CA ILE A 143 -8.88 6.69 5.60
C ILE A 143 -10.12 7.17 6.37
N PRO A 144 -10.41 8.48 6.38
CA PRO A 144 -11.60 9.01 7.03
C PRO A 144 -12.88 8.36 6.51
N HIS A 145 -13.87 8.22 7.39
CA HIS A 145 -15.21 7.74 7.05
C HIS A 145 -15.32 6.30 6.51
N TRP A 146 -14.25 5.49 6.57
CA TRP A 146 -14.30 4.10 6.10
C TRP A 146 -15.35 3.24 6.80
N ASP A 147 -15.52 3.40 8.11
CA ASP A 147 -16.43 2.55 8.87
C ASP A 147 -17.85 3.16 8.96
N ASP A 148 -18.10 4.28 8.26
CA ASP A 148 -19.37 5.00 8.30
C ASP A 148 -20.36 4.38 7.30
N ALA A 149 -21.56 4.02 7.76
CA ALA A 149 -22.58 3.33 6.96
C ALA A 149 -23.08 4.09 5.72
N GLY A 150 -22.80 5.39 5.61
CA GLY A 150 -23.18 6.24 4.47
C GLY A 150 -22.21 6.20 3.29
N PHE A 151 -21.09 5.47 3.40
CA PHE A 151 -20.05 5.44 2.38
C PHE A 151 -20.04 4.10 1.62
N GLN A 152 -19.80 4.20 0.30
CA GLN A 152 -19.53 3.05 -0.54
C GLN A 152 -18.02 2.93 -0.78
N HIS A 153 -17.45 1.75 -0.55
CA HIS A 153 -16.04 1.49 -0.79
C HIS A 153 -15.78 1.02 -2.21
N ILE A 154 -14.74 1.59 -2.82
CA ILE A 154 -14.26 1.22 -4.15
C ILE A 154 -12.75 1.09 -4.10
N ASN A 155 -12.24 -0.13 -4.26
CA ASN A 155 -10.81 -0.39 -4.46
C ASN A 155 -10.52 -0.49 -5.95
N CYS A 156 -9.83 0.51 -6.50
CA CYS A 156 -9.43 0.52 -7.91
C CYS A 156 -8.43 -0.61 -8.23
N PRO A 157 -8.41 -1.11 -9.48
CA PRO A 157 -7.31 -1.92 -9.96
C PRO A 157 -5.98 -1.19 -9.83
N ALA A 158 -4.96 -1.97 -9.52
CA ALA A 158 -3.62 -1.44 -9.39
C ALA A 158 -2.96 -1.17 -10.72
N PHE A 159 -2.00 -0.25 -10.71
CA PHE A 159 -1.14 0.03 -11.85
C PHE A 159 0.24 0.48 -11.38
N GLU A 160 1.22 0.39 -12.26
CA GLU A 160 2.59 0.82 -11.99
C GLU A 160 2.89 2.17 -12.63
N VAL A 161 3.61 3.01 -11.89
CA VAL A 161 4.16 4.27 -12.35
C VAL A 161 5.68 4.16 -12.34
N LYS A 162 6.33 4.52 -13.45
CA LYS A 162 7.79 4.61 -13.55
C LYS A 162 8.29 5.90 -12.90
N GLY A 163 8.15 5.98 -11.59
CA GLY A 163 8.60 7.09 -10.77
C GLY A 163 8.71 6.68 -9.31
N PHE A 164 9.48 7.44 -8.54
CA PHE A 164 9.60 7.26 -7.10
C PHE A 164 8.28 7.62 -6.38
N ALA A 165 7.95 6.89 -5.32
CA ALA A 165 6.69 7.05 -4.59
C ALA A 165 6.49 8.47 -4.04
N GLY A 166 7.57 9.12 -3.58
CA GLY A 166 7.50 10.52 -3.15
C GLY A 166 7.03 11.48 -4.24
N ARG A 167 7.46 11.28 -5.50
CA ARG A 167 7.00 12.11 -6.63
C ARG A 167 5.54 11.89 -6.97
N GLN A 168 5.07 10.66 -6.82
CA GLN A 168 3.66 10.35 -7.02
C GLN A 168 2.81 11.10 -5.98
N VAL A 169 3.22 11.07 -4.71
CA VAL A 169 2.45 11.69 -3.62
C VAL A 169 2.51 13.21 -3.70
N GLU A 170 3.66 13.78 -4.05
CA GLU A 170 3.78 15.21 -4.39
C GLU A 170 2.75 15.61 -5.46
N GLY A 171 2.64 14.82 -6.54
CA GLY A 171 1.65 15.09 -7.61
C GLY A 171 0.19 14.93 -7.19
N PHE A 172 -0.10 14.11 -6.17
CA PHE A 172 -1.46 14.00 -5.62
C PHE A 172 -1.83 15.17 -4.71
N LEU A 173 -0.84 15.73 -4.01
CA LEU A 173 -1.01 16.87 -3.10
C LEU A 173 -0.91 18.22 -3.82
N ASP A 174 -0.28 18.27 -5.00
CA ASP A 174 -0.18 19.48 -5.81
C ASP A 174 -1.54 19.82 -6.45
N VAL A 175 -1.93 21.08 -6.33
CA VAL A 175 -3.15 21.62 -6.96
C VAL A 175 -2.80 22.58 -8.09
N ALA A 176 -1.55 23.02 -8.21
CA ALA A 176 -1.12 23.96 -9.23
C ALA A 176 -1.18 23.35 -10.63
N HIS A 177 -1.00 22.02 -10.77
CA HIS A 177 -1.09 21.34 -12.07
C HIS A 177 -2.52 21.17 -12.58
N PHE A 178 -3.56 21.49 -11.79
CA PHE A 178 -4.96 21.28 -12.19
C PHE A 178 -5.28 21.95 -13.52
N ALA A 179 -4.99 23.25 -13.66
CA ALA A 179 -5.24 24.01 -14.89
C ALA A 179 -4.42 23.56 -16.11
N TRP A 180 -3.43 22.69 -15.93
CA TRP A 180 -2.49 22.28 -16.99
C TRP A 180 -2.69 20.83 -17.44
N ILE A 181 -3.00 19.93 -16.50
CA ILE A 181 -3.11 18.48 -16.76
C ILE A 181 -4.56 18.00 -16.75
N HIS A 182 -5.43 18.65 -15.97
CA HIS A 182 -6.78 18.17 -15.70
C HIS A 182 -7.87 18.87 -16.52
N THR A 183 -7.49 19.59 -17.60
CA THR A 183 -8.39 20.38 -18.48
C THR A 183 -9.49 19.54 -19.13
N ASP A 184 -9.17 18.30 -19.50
CA ASP A 184 -10.14 17.38 -20.11
C ASP A 184 -10.99 16.63 -19.07
N THR A 185 -10.68 16.81 -17.77
CA THR A 185 -11.29 16.01 -16.68
C THR A 185 -12.18 16.82 -15.76
N PHE A 186 -11.71 17.91 -15.16
CA PHE A 186 -12.50 18.67 -14.17
C PHE A 186 -12.03 20.12 -14.00
N ALA A 187 -10.81 20.46 -14.43
CA ALA A 187 -10.22 21.77 -14.22
C ALA A 187 -10.42 22.70 -15.41
N ASP A 188 -10.29 24.00 -15.16
CA ASP A 188 -10.38 25.06 -16.16
C ASP A 188 -8.97 25.62 -16.43
N PRO A 189 -8.47 25.64 -17.68
CA PRO A 189 -7.16 26.18 -18.02
C PRO A 189 -6.99 27.68 -17.73
N ASP A 190 -8.08 28.43 -17.62
CA ASP A 190 -8.04 29.85 -17.29
C ASP A 190 -8.04 30.09 -15.76
N ASN A 191 -8.28 29.05 -14.95
CA ASN A 191 -8.27 29.11 -13.49
C ASN A 191 -6.95 28.58 -12.89
N GLN A 192 -5.88 29.35 -13.09
CA GLN A 192 -4.50 28.94 -12.76
C GLN A 192 -4.07 29.32 -11.34
N GLN A 193 -4.80 30.23 -10.68
CA GLN A 193 -4.40 30.76 -9.39
C GLN A 193 -4.69 29.74 -8.29
N VAL A 194 -3.68 29.44 -7.48
CA VAL A 194 -3.82 28.67 -6.25
C VAL A 194 -3.89 29.66 -5.08
N PRO A 195 -5.04 29.79 -4.38
CA PRO A 195 -5.14 30.56 -3.14
C PRO A 195 -4.13 30.10 -2.09
N ASP A 196 -3.70 31.03 -1.24
CA ASP A 196 -2.84 30.71 -0.10
C ASP A 196 -3.57 29.79 0.90
N TYR A 197 -2.85 28.81 1.43
CA TYR A 197 -3.28 27.95 2.53
C TYR A 197 -2.08 27.63 3.42
N THR A 198 -2.33 27.21 4.66
CA THR A 198 -1.28 26.90 5.62
C THR A 198 -1.40 25.45 6.06
N PRO A 199 -0.41 24.59 5.72
CA PRO A 199 -0.34 23.24 6.27
C PRO A 199 -0.11 23.28 7.78
N ARG A 200 -0.68 22.29 8.49
CA ARG A 200 -0.49 22.09 9.92
C ARG A 200 0.10 20.72 10.17
N GLU A 201 1.23 20.66 10.85
CA GLU A 201 1.86 19.40 11.23
C GLU A 201 0.97 18.55 12.15
N THR A 202 1.11 17.23 12.00
CA THR A 202 0.51 16.22 12.87
C THR A 202 1.61 15.23 13.30
N PRO A 203 1.35 14.35 14.29
CA PRO A 203 2.33 13.33 14.69
C PRO A 203 2.75 12.35 13.58
N PHE A 204 2.00 12.28 12.48
CA PHE A 204 2.20 11.32 11.38
C PHE A 204 2.47 12.00 10.02
N GLY A 205 2.51 13.32 9.97
CA GLY A 205 2.71 14.10 8.75
C GLY A 205 2.13 15.50 8.87
N PHE A 206 1.16 15.85 8.02
CA PHE A 206 0.52 17.17 8.05
C PHE A 206 -0.89 17.12 7.46
N VAL A 207 -1.67 18.15 7.71
CA VAL A 207 -2.97 18.37 7.09
C VAL A 207 -3.03 19.76 6.45
N ALA A 208 -3.85 19.92 5.42
CA ALA A 208 -4.08 21.22 4.79
C ALA A 208 -5.52 21.33 4.29
N ASP A 209 -6.18 22.45 4.62
CA ASP A 209 -7.47 22.82 4.04
C ASP A 209 -7.24 23.74 2.86
N TYR A 210 -7.71 23.31 1.69
CA TYR A 210 -7.66 24.08 0.46
C TYR A 210 -9.07 24.42 0.00
N TRP A 211 -9.38 25.72 -0.03
CA TRP A 211 -10.62 26.26 -0.56
C TRP A 211 -10.41 26.70 -2.01
N SER A 212 -11.26 26.23 -2.92
CA SER A 212 -11.08 26.44 -4.35
C SER A 212 -12.38 26.67 -5.09
N SER A 213 -12.33 27.49 -6.14
CA SER A 213 -13.40 27.62 -7.13
C SER A 213 -13.39 26.48 -8.17
N VAL A 214 -12.31 25.68 -8.24
CA VAL A 214 -12.21 24.57 -9.19
C VAL A 214 -13.15 23.44 -8.76
N GLY A 215 -14.08 23.09 -9.66
CA GLY A 215 -15.06 22.03 -9.45
C GLY A 215 -14.46 20.63 -9.40
N ASN A 216 -15.20 19.68 -8.82
CA ASN A 216 -14.83 18.26 -8.81
C ASN A 216 -15.84 17.37 -9.55
N TYR A 217 -16.82 17.97 -10.22
CA TYR A 217 -17.66 17.24 -11.16
C TYR A 217 -16.86 16.98 -12.44
N PRO A 218 -16.97 15.77 -13.04
CA PRO A 218 -16.35 15.51 -14.33
C PRO A 218 -16.80 16.51 -15.39
N ALA A 219 -15.90 16.89 -16.31
CA ALA A 219 -16.20 17.80 -17.41
C ALA A 219 -17.33 17.28 -18.32
N SER A 220 -17.48 15.95 -18.40
CA SER A 220 -18.55 15.26 -19.12
C SER A 220 -19.90 15.20 -18.39
N SER A 221 -19.95 15.65 -17.14
CA SER A 221 -21.16 15.62 -16.31
C SER A 221 -22.06 16.82 -16.59
N ASP A 222 -23.38 16.67 -16.43
CA ASP A 222 -24.35 17.77 -16.42
C ASP A 222 -24.47 18.42 -15.03
N PHE A 223 -23.92 17.81 -13.98
CA PHE A 223 -23.96 18.37 -12.63
C PHE A 223 -23.10 19.64 -12.53
N ARG A 224 -23.67 20.69 -11.94
CA ARG A 224 -22.98 21.96 -11.66
C ARG A 224 -23.16 22.31 -10.19
N ALA A 225 -22.11 22.84 -9.59
CA ALA A 225 -22.22 23.38 -8.24
C ALA A 225 -23.06 24.67 -8.27
N PRO A 226 -23.68 25.06 -7.13
CA PRO A 226 -24.30 26.36 -7.00
C PRO A 226 -23.33 27.48 -7.38
N GLU A 227 -23.85 28.59 -7.91
CA GLU A 227 -23.05 29.76 -8.25
C GLU A 227 -22.26 30.24 -7.01
N GLY A 228 -20.96 30.49 -7.18
CA GLY A 228 -20.07 30.93 -6.11
C GLY A 228 -19.66 29.86 -5.09
N PHE A 229 -20.09 28.59 -5.25
CA PHE A 229 -19.72 27.52 -4.34
C PHE A 229 -18.20 27.32 -4.26
N GLN A 230 -17.67 27.27 -3.03
CA GLN A 230 -16.26 27.00 -2.75
C GLN A 230 -16.09 25.55 -2.31
N TRP A 231 -15.21 24.84 -3.01
CA TRP A 231 -14.89 23.45 -2.75
C TRP A 231 -13.81 23.36 -1.67
N LEU A 232 -14.17 22.83 -0.50
CA LEU A 232 -13.19 22.45 0.51
C LEU A 232 -12.58 21.09 0.13
N ARG A 233 -11.27 21.08 0.01
CA ARG A 233 -10.41 19.92 -0.14
C ARG A 233 -9.55 19.81 1.13
N HIS A 234 -9.85 18.83 1.97
CA HIS A 234 -9.07 18.52 3.16
C HIS A 234 -8.06 17.44 2.82
N PHE A 235 -6.78 17.80 2.79
CA PHE A 235 -5.67 16.89 2.58
C PHE A 235 -5.10 16.42 3.91
N GLU A 236 -4.83 15.13 4.04
CA GLU A 236 -4.05 14.57 5.14
C GLU A 236 -2.92 13.71 4.61
N MET A 237 -1.69 14.08 4.96
CA MET A 237 -0.49 13.34 4.61
C MET A 237 -0.09 12.44 5.78
N HIS A 238 0.02 11.15 5.50
CA HIS A 238 0.59 10.12 6.36
C HIS A 238 1.93 9.70 5.76
N LEU A 239 3.01 10.08 6.43
CA LEU A 239 4.36 9.75 5.98
C LEU A 239 4.60 8.23 5.97
N PRO A 240 5.38 7.71 5.00
CA PRO A 240 6.09 8.49 3.98
C PRO A 240 5.27 8.74 2.71
N PHE A 241 4.34 7.85 2.34
CA PHE A 241 3.75 7.83 0.98
C PHE A 241 2.24 7.56 0.91
N THR A 242 1.48 7.87 1.96
CA THR A 242 0.01 7.77 1.92
C THR A 242 -0.63 9.12 2.15
N ALA A 243 -1.49 9.55 1.26
CA ALA A 243 -2.26 10.79 1.41
C ALA A 243 -3.76 10.50 1.27
N THR A 244 -4.57 11.18 2.06
CA THR A 244 -6.03 11.20 1.88
C THR A 244 -6.47 12.58 1.44
N LEU A 245 -7.51 12.61 0.62
CA LEU A 245 -8.20 13.82 0.20
C LEU A 245 -9.69 13.64 0.46
N THR A 246 -10.24 14.45 1.37
CA THR A 246 -11.69 14.58 1.56
C THR A 246 -12.18 15.80 0.80
N ILE A 247 -13.09 15.58 -0.14
CA ILE A 247 -13.71 16.62 -0.96
C ILE A 247 -15.13 16.83 -0.48
N HIS A 248 -15.47 18.06 -0.13
CA HIS A 248 -16.80 18.45 0.33
C HIS A 248 -17.63 18.97 -0.85
N PHE A 249 -18.70 18.25 -1.16
CA PHE A 249 -19.67 18.59 -2.21
C PHE A 249 -20.85 19.39 -1.60
N PRO A 250 -21.68 20.04 -2.44
CA PRO A 250 -22.96 20.58 -1.99
C PRO A 250 -23.84 19.53 -1.30
N ALA A 251 -24.75 19.99 -0.42
CA ALA A 251 -25.67 19.13 0.34
C ALA A 251 -24.97 18.07 1.21
N ASP A 252 -23.83 18.45 1.81
CA ASP A 252 -23.05 17.64 2.77
C ASP A 252 -22.49 16.30 2.23
N ALA A 253 -22.59 16.07 0.91
CA ALA A 253 -21.97 14.91 0.28
C ALA A 253 -20.43 14.98 0.35
N ARG A 254 -19.79 13.82 0.43
CA ARG A 254 -18.32 13.72 0.55
C ARG A 254 -17.77 12.63 -0.35
N LEU A 255 -16.58 12.89 -0.89
CA LEU A 255 -15.73 11.89 -1.51
C LEU A 255 -14.41 11.84 -0.75
N VAL A 256 -14.03 10.65 -0.29
CA VAL A 256 -12.73 10.42 0.35
C VAL A 256 -11.89 9.56 -0.59
N ILE A 257 -10.72 10.06 -0.96
CA ILE A 257 -9.76 9.35 -1.81
C ILE A 257 -8.53 9.07 -0.96
N MET A 258 -8.11 7.81 -0.88
CA MET A 258 -6.79 7.45 -0.35
C MET A 258 -5.87 7.12 -1.52
N ASN A 259 -4.75 7.82 -1.56
CA ASN A 259 -3.65 7.58 -2.46
C ASN A 259 -2.50 6.98 -1.63
N ALA A 260 -2.23 5.69 -1.81
CA ALA A 260 -1.21 4.97 -1.05
C ALA A 260 -0.14 4.42 -2.00
N ALA A 261 0.90 5.23 -2.23
CA ALA A 261 1.96 4.92 -3.17
C ALA A 261 2.94 3.91 -2.59
N SER A 262 2.91 2.68 -3.12
CA SER A 262 3.78 1.60 -2.66
C SER A 262 5.11 1.59 -3.43
N PRO A 263 6.25 1.81 -2.77
CA PRO A 263 7.55 1.86 -3.42
C PRO A 263 8.03 0.45 -3.80
N VAL A 264 7.81 0.03 -5.04
CA VAL A 264 8.32 -1.24 -5.57
C VAL A 264 9.84 -1.23 -5.61
N SER A 265 10.42 -0.15 -6.13
CA SER A 265 11.85 0.16 -6.15
C SER A 265 12.03 1.68 -6.01
N SER A 266 13.26 2.20 -6.02
CA SER A 266 13.51 3.65 -5.99
C SER A 266 13.03 4.37 -7.26
N ARG A 267 12.57 3.63 -8.27
CA ARG A 267 12.15 4.15 -9.58
C ARG A 267 10.80 3.65 -10.06
N VAL A 268 10.14 2.78 -9.29
CA VAL A 268 8.84 2.21 -9.64
C VAL A 268 7.94 2.26 -8.42
N THR A 269 6.73 2.74 -8.64
CA THR A 269 5.67 2.81 -7.63
C THR A 269 4.49 2.00 -8.11
N ARG A 270 3.87 1.26 -7.20
CA ARG A 270 2.60 0.57 -7.43
C ARG A 270 1.49 1.35 -6.71
N MET A 271 0.42 1.64 -7.44
CA MET A 271 -0.81 2.27 -6.93
C MET A 271 -1.90 1.26 -6.65
#